data_AF-A0A5K3EMF4-F1
#
_entry.id   AF-A0A5K3EMF4-F1
#
_cell.length_a   1.000
_cell.length_b   1.000
_cell.length_c   1.000
_cell.angle_alpha   90.00
_cell.angle_beta   90.00
_cell.angle_gamma   90.00
#
_symmetry.space_group_name_H-M   'P 1'
#
loop_
_entity.id
_entity.type
_entity.pdbx_description
1 polymer ?
#
loop_
_entity_poly.entity_id
_entity_poly.type
_entity_poly.pdbx_seq_one_letter_code
_entity_poly.pdbx_strand_id
1 'polypeptide(L)'
;IRLLRRLRKIWSYPLGLGGKGSLVKIHRNRFWNNLYLRGLAVLPTVDCVNELQSENVNVLCGHSYEVQQRLLNMTLYIPMNPFLSWTLTPKHVKVAFRRIGVVVEEEDITVPEKPVTTSTSEEFIVNVNIANVASVPVKSRIFLYQRLDAKTTTKPPANTFRKIHLDDWTSDFSENELQLLPGHTSKPYRC
;
A
#
# COMPACT_ATOMS: atom_id res chain seq x y z
N ILE A 1 -31.79 27.63 14.28
CA ILE A 1 -31.19 27.26 12.97
C ILE A 1 -30.63 25.83 13.08
N ARG A 2 -31.52 24.84 12.85
CA ARG A 2 -31.18 23.43 12.69
C ARG A 2 -30.86 23.22 11.21
N LEU A 3 -29.59 23.03 10.86
CA LEU A 3 -29.11 22.37 9.63
C LEU A 3 -27.60 22.55 9.56
N LEU A 4 -26.86 21.44 9.73
CA LEU A 4 -25.49 21.11 9.28
C LEU A 4 -24.89 20.05 10.23
N ARG A 5 -25.61 18.93 10.36
CA ARG A 5 -25.23 17.80 11.22
C ARG A 5 -24.43 16.72 10.49
N ARG A 6 -23.93 16.95 9.29
CA ARG A 6 -23.29 15.90 8.48
C ARG A 6 -22.08 16.46 7.74
N LEU A 7 -20.90 15.97 8.15
CA LEU A 7 -19.63 15.96 7.41
C LEU A 7 -19.13 17.33 6.94
N ARG A 8 -18.05 17.81 7.54
CA ARG A 8 -17.29 18.95 7.00
C ARG A 8 -16.27 18.45 5.98
N LYS A 9 -16.18 19.18 4.87
CA LYS A 9 -15.15 19.00 3.84
C LYS A 9 -13.80 19.40 4.45
N ILE A 10 -12.79 18.57 4.33
CA ILE A 10 -11.49 18.75 4.94
C ILE A 10 -10.42 18.50 3.89
N TRP A 11 -9.33 19.26 3.96
CA TRP A 11 -8.14 19.04 3.15
C TRP A 11 -7.23 18.04 3.87
N SER A 12 -7.02 16.88 3.26
CA SER A 12 -6.48 15.70 3.93
C SER A 12 -5.03 15.43 3.53
N TYR A 13 -4.18 15.21 4.53
CA TYR A 13 -2.78 14.80 4.40
C TYR A 13 -2.45 13.42 5.04
N PRO A 14 -3.37 12.44 5.13
CA PRO A 14 -2.92 11.05 5.30
C PRO A 14 -3.20 10.15 4.10
N LEU A 15 -2.24 9.27 3.83
CA LEU A 15 -2.35 8.15 2.91
C LEU A 15 -3.64 7.37 3.20
N GLY A 16 -4.34 7.01 2.13
CA GLY A 16 -5.61 6.28 2.18
C GLY A 16 -6.89 7.12 2.19
N LEU A 17 -6.88 8.38 2.64
CA LEU A 17 -8.08 9.24 2.65
C LEU A 17 -8.27 10.07 1.37
N GLY A 18 -7.18 10.38 0.68
CA GLY A 18 -7.16 11.13 -0.58
C GLY A 18 -5.76 11.64 -0.93
N GLY A 19 -5.56 12.16 -2.14
CA GLY A 19 -4.30 12.81 -2.51
C GLY A 19 -4.10 14.12 -1.75
N LYS A 20 -2.84 14.52 -1.53
CA LYS A 20 -2.51 15.89 -1.13
C LYS A 20 -3.09 16.81 -2.19
N GLY A 21 -4.08 17.64 -1.84
CA GLY A 21 -4.93 18.23 -2.88
C GLY A 21 -6.40 18.21 -2.54
N SER A 22 -6.79 17.10 -1.93
CA SER A 22 -8.13 16.59 -2.12
C SER A 22 -9.05 16.96 -0.98
N LEU A 23 -10.26 17.31 -1.38
CA LEU A 23 -11.36 17.64 -0.51
C LEU A 23 -12.06 16.34 -0.07
N VAL A 24 -11.81 15.91 1.16
CA VAL A 24 -12.32 14.64 1.71
C VAL A 24 -13.39 14.91 2.76
N LYS A 25 -14.43 14.07 2.80
CA LYS A 25 -15.45 14.11 3.86
C LYS A 25 -15.05 13.18 4.99
N ILE A 26 -14.79 13.73 6.18
CA ILE A 26 -14.32 12.96 7.35
C ILE A 26 -15.26 13.19 8.54
N HIS A 27 -15.36 12.19 9.42
CA HIS A 27 -16.08 12.32 10.68
C HIS A 27 -15.48 13.42 11.58
N ARG A 28 -16.34 14.24 12.22
CA ARG A 28 -15.93 15.42 13.00
C ARG A 28 -14.88 15.11 14.07
N ASN A 29 -15.07 14.03 14.84
CA ASN A 29 -14.16 13.69 15.94
C ASN A 29 -12.80 13.23 15.40
N ARG A 30 -12.78 12.55 14.24
CA ARG A 30 -11.53 12.10 13.61
C ARG A 30 -10.71 13.31 13.15
N PHE A 31 -11.37 14.35 12.68
CA PHE A 31 -10.72 15.61 12.31
C PHE A 31 -10.12 16.35 13.51
N TRP A 32 -10.96 16.72 14.48
CA TRP A 32 -10.53 17.59 15.58
C TRP A 32 -9.61 16.91 16.59
N ASN A 33 -9.75 15.60 16.83
CA ASN A 33 -8.94 14.93 17.84
C ASN A 33 -7.60 14.42 17.29
N ASN A 34 -7.48 14.24 15.97
CA ASN A 34 -6.29 13.64 15.38
C ASN A 34 -5.71 14.49 14.25
N LEU A 35 -6.46 14.68 13.16
CA LEU A 35 -5.88 15.23 11.93
C LEU A 35 -5.48 16.70 12.07
N TYR A 36 -6.34 17.52 12.65
CA TYR A 36 -6.09 18.95 12.82
C TYR A 36 -4.95 19.21 13.83
N LEU A 37 -4.96 18.50 14.97
CA LEU A 37 -3.97 18.67 16.03
C LEU A 37 -2.55 18.21 15.65
N ARG A 38 -2.44 17.31 14.67
CA ARG A 38 -1.18 16.81 14.14
C ARG A 38 -0.72 17.59 12.89
N GLY A 39 -1.45 18.64 12.50
CA GLY A 39 -1.15 19.40 11.27
C GLY A 39 -1.37 18.61 9.97
N LEU A 40 -2.00 17.43 10.03
CA LEU A 40 -2.26 16.55 8.89
C LEU A 40 -3.51 16.94 8.10
N ALA A 41 -4.24 17.95 8.54
CA ALA A 41 -5.39 18.45 7.80
C ALA A 41 -5.67 19.91 8.14
N VAL A 42 -6.02 20.68 7.11
CA VAL A 42 -6.33 22.11 7.22
C VAL A 42 -7.81 22.33 6.93
N LEU A 43 -8.39 23.34 7.56
CA LEU A 43 -9.73 23.82 7.22
C LEU A 43 -9.72 24.34 5.77
N PRO A 44 -10.78 24.07 4.99
CA PRO A 44 -10.84 24.53 3.61
C PRO A 44 -11.12 26.04 3.55
N THR A 45 -10.06 26.84 3.60
CA THR A 45 -10.05 28.28 3.29
C THR A 45 -9.61 28.48 1.85
N VAL A 46 -10.12 29.50 1.16
CA VAL A 46 -9.81 29.78 -0.26
C VAL A 46 -8.29 29.90 -0.51
N ASP A 47 -7.56 30.54 0.39
CA ASP A 47 -6.10 30.73 0.26
C ASP A 47 -5.36 29.39 0.39
N CYS A 48 -5.68 28.59 1.42
CA CYS A 48 -5.08 27.28 1.65
C CYS A 48 -5.34 26.30 0.48
N VAL A 49 -6.52 26.39 -0.15
CA VAL A 49 -6.84 25.54 -1.31
C VAL A 49 -5.91 25.86 -2.48
N ASN A 50 -5.61 27.14 -2.72
CA ASN A 50 -4.77 27.55 -3.84
C ASN A 50 -3.29 27.20 -3.61
N GLU A 51 -2.78 27.45 -2.39
CA GLU A 51 -1.40 27.10 -2.02
C GLU A 51 -1.14 25.61 -2.20
N LEU A 52 -2.02 24.78 -1.67
CA LEU A 52 -1.77 23.36 -1.66
C LEU A 52 -2.10 22.69 -3.01
N GLN A 53 -2.95 23.28 -3.86
CA GLN A 53 -3.13 22.83 -5.26
C GLN A 53 -1.89 23.09 -6.12
N SER A 54 -1.08 24.10 -5.79
CA SER A 54 0.16 24.39 -6.50
C SER A 54 1.25 23.36 -6.21
N GLU A 55 1.19 22.71 -5.05
CA GLU A 55 2.11 21.65 -4.62
C GLU A 55 1.64 20.27 -5.13
N ASN A 56 1.80 20.02 -6.43
CA ASN A 56 1.55 18.70 -7.02
C ASN A 56 2.62 17.69 -6.59
N VAL A 57 2.50 17.18 -5.36
CA VAL A 57 3.28 16.03 -4.91
C VAL A 57 2.53 14.77 -5.35
N ASN A 58 3.14 13.98 -6.24
CA ASN A 58 2.63 12.67 -6.62
C ASN A 58 2.71 11.73 -5.41
N VAL A 59 1.62 11.64 -4.65
CA VAL A 59 1.48 10.71 -3.53
C VAL A 59 0.44 9.66 -3.91
N LEU A 60 0.74 8.39 -3.63
CA LEU A 60 -0.23 7.30 -3.79
C LEU A 60 -1.40 7.50 -2.83
N CYS A 61 -2.63 7.41 -3.35
CA CYS A 61 -3.84 7.60 -2.56
C CYS A 61 -4.91 6.55 -2.88
N GLY A 62 -5.86 6.38 -1.95
CA GLY A 62 -6.97 5.46 -2.08
C GLY A 62 -6.54 4.04 -2.44
N HIS A 63 -7.07 3.52 -3.54
CA HIS A 63 -6.83 2.15 -3.99
C HIS A 63 -5.34 1.84 -4.26
N SER A 64 -4.59 2.78 -4.86
CA SER A 64 -3.19 2.56 -5.18
C SER A 64 -2.33 2.40 -3.92
N TYR A 65 -2.70 3.10 -2.85
CA TYR A 65 -2.07 2.96 -1.54
C TYR A 65 -2.43 1.63 -0.86
N GLU A 66 -3.69 1.22 -0.91
CA GLU A 66 -4.10 -0.11 -0.42
C GLU A 66 -3.33 -1.23 -1.11
N VAL A 67 -3.17 -1.13 -2.44
CA VAL A 67 -2.39 -2.08 -3.24
C VAL A 67 -0.92 -2.07 -2.82
N GLN A 68 -0.30 -0.90 -2.63
CA GLN A 68 1.06 -0.80 -2.11
C GLN A 68 1.20 -1.53 -0.76
N GLN A 69 0.32 -1.26 0.20
CA GLN A 69 0.36 -1.89 1.53
C GLN A 69 0.14 -3.40 1.46
N ARG A 70 -0.72 -3.84 0.54
CA ARG A 70 -0.95 -5.27 0.29
C ARG A 70 0.30 -5.95 -0.27
N LEU A 71 0.99 -5.28 -1.19
CA LEU A 71 2.22 -5.78 -1.80
C LEU A 71 3.39 -5.82 -0.79
N LEU A 72 3.49 -4.84 0.10
CA LEU A 72 4.51 -4.82 1.17
C LEU A 72 4.32 -5.95 2.19
N ASN A 73 3.07 -6.25 2.53
CA ASN A 73 2.72 -7.25 3.55
C ASN A 73 2.61 -8.68 3.00
N MET A 74 2.83 -8.89 1.70
CA MET A 74 2.71 -10.21 1.08
C MET A 74 4.06 -10.84 0.75
N THR A 75 4.05 -12.17 0.69
CA THR A 75 5.11 -12.95 0.07
C THR A 75 4.59 -13.59 -1.22
N LEU A 76 5.22 -13.26 -2.34
CA LEU A 76 4.86 -13.77 -3.67
C LEU A 76 5.49 -15.15 -3.88
N TYR A 77 4.64 -16.18 -4.04
CA TYR A 77 5.11 -17.53 -4.39
C TYR A 77 5.08 -17.71 -5.90
N ILE A 78 6.26 -17.81 -6.51
CA ILE A 78 6.40 -17.97 -7.94
C ILE A 78 6.48 -19.46 -8.26
N PRO A 79 5.45 -20.02 -8.92
CA PRO A 79 5.44 -21.43 -9.25
C PRO A 79 6.46 -21.78 -10.34
N MET A 80 7.26 -22.81 -10.09
CA MET A 80 8.24 -23.34 -11.05
C MET A 80 8.19 -24.87 -11.12
N ASN A 81 8.64 -25.41 -12.25
CA ASN A 81 8.81 -26.85 -12.42
C ASN A 81 10.17 -27.29 -11.83
N PRO A 82 10.22 -28.29 -10.92
CA PRO A 82 11.49 -28.80 -10.40
C PRO A 82 12.33 -29.60 -11.41
N PHE A 83 11.72 -30.16 -12.46
CA PHE A 83 12.39 -31.08 -13.39
C PHE A 83 13.08 -30.37 -14.57
N LEU A 84 12.78 -29.09 -14.78
CA LEU A 84 13.36 -28.31 -15.88
C LEU A 84 14.28 -27.24 -15.31
N SER A 85 15.39 -26.97 -15.99
CA SER A 85 16.19 -25.78 -15.72
C SER A 85 15.40 -24.54 -16.19
N TRP A 86 15.22 -23.59 -15.28
CA TRP A 86 14.56 -22.32 -15.56
C TRP A 86 15.40 -21.16 -15.06
N THR A 87 15.25 -20.03 -15.73
CA THR A 87 15.75 -18.74 -15.29
C THR A 87 14.55 -17.85 -14.99
N LEU A 88 14.61 -17.12 -13.87
CA LEU A 88 13.52 -16.21 -13.52
C LEU A 88 13.42 -15.09 -14.57
N THR A 89 12.21 -14.88 -15.08
CA THR A 89 11.91 -13.82 -16.05
C THR A 89 10.72 -13.00 -15.53
N PRO A 90 10.56 -11.74 -15.98
CA PRO A 90 9.40 -10.92 -15.62
C PRO A 90 8.06 -11.60 -15.93
N LYS A 91 8.01 -12.42 -17.01
CA LYS A 91 6.82 -13.21 -17.38
C LYS A 91 6.39 -14.17 -16.29
N HIS A 92 7.33 -14.86 -15.66
CA HIS A 92 7.05 -15.77 -14.56
C HIS A 92 6.44 -15.03 -13.35
N VAL A 93 6.99 -13.84 -13.04
CA VAL A 93 6.50 -12.96 -11.98
C VAL A 93 5.08 -12.46 -12.30
N LYS A 94 4.85 -12.01 -13.54
CA LYS A 94 3.52 -11.55 -14.02
C LYS A 94 2.45 -12.62 -13.86
N VAL A 95 2.75 -13.87 -14.23
CA VAL A 95 1.82 -15.00 -14.03
C VAL A 95 1.56 -15.25 -12.55
N ALA A 96 2.56 -15.13 -11.69
CA ALA A 96 2.38 -15.27 -10.25
C ALA A 96 1.46 -14.17 -9.67
N PHE A 97 1.65 -12.90 -10.06
CA PHE A 97 0.76 -11.81 -9.66
C PHE A 97 -0.68 -12.01 -10.12
N ARG A 98 -0.88 -12.46 -11.37
CA ARG A 98 -2.22 -12.74 -11.91
C ARG A 98 -2.97 -13.78 -11.08
N ARG A 99 -2.29 -14.80 -10.55
CA ARG A 99 -2.91 -15.82 -9.68
C ARG A 99 -3.39 -15.26 -8.34
N ILE A 100 -2.75 -14.20 -7.85
CA ILE A 100 -3.12 -13.49 -6.62
C ILE A 100 -4.26 -12.48 -6.89
N GLY A 101 -4.57 -12.22 -8.16
CA GLY A 101 -5.59 -11.25 -8.59
C GLY A 101 -5.04 -9.83 -8.77
N VAL A 102 -3.72 -9.67 -8.88
CA VAL A 102 -3.07 -8.38 -9.19
C VAL A 102 -2.63 -8.40 -10.64
N VAL A 103 -3.03 -7.37 -11.40
CA VAL A 103 -2.63 -7.21 -12.80
C VAL A 103 -1.45 -6.24 -12.84
N VAL A 104 -0.32 -6.71 -13.35
CA VAL A 104 0.93 -5.93 -13.50
C VAL A 104 1.48 -6.18 -14.89
N GLU A 105 1.98 -5.14 -15.55
CA GLU A 105 2.65 -5.27 -16.84
C GLU A 105 4.13 -5.62 -16.69
N GLU A 106 4.76 -6.10 -17.75
CA GLU A 106 6.15 -6.57 -17.68
C GLU A 106 7.14 -5.40 -17.49
N GLU A 107 6.78 -4.22 -17.96
CA GLU A 107 7.56 -2.97 -17.88
C GLU A 107 7.68 -2.45 -16.44
N ASP A 108 6.66 -2.71 -15.62
CA ASP A 108 6.60 -2.28 -14.22
C ASP A 108 7.32 -3.23 -13.26
N ILE A 109 7.84 -4.35 -13.76
CA ILE A 109 8.47 -5.40 -12.95
C ILE A 109 9.98 -5.32 -13.11
N THR A 110 10.66 -5.00 -12.02
CA THR A 110 12.12 -5.04 -11.94
C THR A 110 12.57 -6.26 -11.12
N VAL A 111 13.18 -7.21 -11.84
CA VAL A 111 13.73 -8.46 -11.30
C VAL A 111 15.12 -8.18 -10.72
N PRO A 112 15.54 -8.84 -9.64
CA PRO A 112 16.87 -8.65 -9.06
C PRO A 112 18.00 -8.98 -10.05
N GLU A 113 19.12 -8.26 -9.93
CA GLU A 113 20.30 -8.43 -10.80
C GLU A 113 20.93 -9.83 -10.71
N LYS A 114 20.78 -10.51 -9.58
CA LYS A 114 21.25 -11.88 -9.42
C LYS A 114 20.27 -12.85 -10.10
N PRO A 115 20.69 -13.60 -11.13
CA PRO A 115 19.82 -14.52 -11.82
C PRO A 115 19.38 -15.62 -10.86
N VAL A 116 18.08 -15.68 -10.59
CA VAL A 116 17.51 -16.71 -9.74
C VAL A 116 17.31 -17.97 -10.57
N THR A 117 18.03 -19.02 -10.21
CA THR A 117 17.99 -20.37 -10.80
C THR A 117 17.57 -21.40 -9.75
N THR A 118 17.43 -22.65 -10.17
CA THR A 118 17.08 -23.79 -9.30
C THR A 118 18.00 -23.94 -8.09
N SER A 119 19.29 -23.64 -8.23
CA SER A 119 20.30 -23.71 -7.16
C SER A 119 20.27 -22.53 -6.19
N THR A 120 19.74 -21.39 -6.60
CA THR A 120 19.76 -20.12 -5.83
C THR A 120 18.36 -19.77 -5.33
N SER A 121 17.53 -20.79 -5.03
CA SER A 121 16.10 -20.66 -4.73
C SER A 121 15.77 -20.08 -3.33
N GLU A 122 16.60 -19.17 -2.85
CA GLU A 122 16.39 -18.42 -1.62
C GLU A 122 15.34 -17.30 -1.79
N GLU A 123 15.04 -16.60 -0.70
CA GLU A 123 14.13 -15.46 -0.73
C GLU A 123 14.79 -14.27 -1.44
N PHE A 124 14.07 -13.65 -2.37
CA PHE A 124 14.55 -12.48 -3.12
C PHE A 124 13.48 -11.39 -3.16
N ILE A 125 13.88 -10.19 -3.54
CA ILE A 125 13.00 -9.03 -3.62
C ILE A 125 12.76 -8.71 -5.09
N VAL A 126 11.49 -8.59 -5.46
CA VAL A 126 11.07 -8.08 -6.78
C VAL A 126 10.47 -6.71 -6.57
N ASN A 127 10.94 -5.73 -7.33
CA ASN A 127 10.45 -4.37 -7.23
C ASN A 127 9.34 -4.16 -8.26
N VAL A 128 8.18 -3.71 -7.80
CA VAL A 128 7.01 -3.43 -8.64
C VAL A 128 6.72 -1.94 -8.61
N ASN A 129 6.67 -1.33 -9.79
CA ASN A 129 6.30 0.07 -9.93
C ASN A 129 4.78 0.22 -9.90
N ILE A 130 4.29 1.15 -9.08
CA ILE A 130 2.87 1.50 -8.98
C ILE A 130 2.70 2.91 -9.54
N ALA A 131 1.99 2.99 -10.67
CA ALA A 131 1.55 4.24 -11.30
C ALA A 131 2.70 5.23 -11.60
N ASN A 132 3.94 4.75 -11.82
CA ASN A 132 5.15 5.59 -11.97
C ASN A 132 5.45 6.53 -10.79
N VAL A 133 4.86 6.26 -9.62
CA VAL A 133 5.02 7.09 -8.42
C VAL A 133 5.86 6.38 -7.36
N ALA A 134 5.66 5.08 -7.16
CA ALA A 134 6.38 4.35 -6.13
C ALA A 134 6.85 2.97 -6.61
N SER A 135 8.10 2.63 -6.28
CA SER A 135 8.65 1.28 -6.44
C SER A 135 8.50 0.52 -5.13
N VAL A 136 7.77 -0.58 -5.15
CA VAL A 136 7.43 -1.37 -3.97
C VAL A 136 8.23 -2.68 -3.95
N PRO A 137 9.04 -2.92 -2.91
CA PRO A 137 9.77 -4.17 -2.76
C PRO A 137 8.83 -5.29 -2.29
N VAL A 138 8.64 -6.29 -3.14
CA VAL A 138 7.82 -7.47 -2.86
C VAL A 138 8.72 -8.66 -2.55
N LYS A 139 8.60 -9.19 -1.33
CA LYS A 139 9.28 -10.42 -0.93
C LYS A 139 8.77 -11.58 -1.76
N SER A 140 9.65 -12.29 -2.44
CA SER A 140 9.32 -13.33 -3.39
C SER A 140 10.10 -14.60 -3.08
N ARG A 141 9.45 -15.75 -3.30
CA ARG A 141 10.03 -17.08 -3.10
C ARG A 141 9.58 -18.02 -4.19
N ILE A 142 10.47 -18.91 -4.61
CA ILE A 142 10.13 -19.95 -5.57
C ILE A 142 9.34 -21.05 -4.87
N PHE A 143 8.28 -21.49 -5.53
CA PHE A 143 7.49 -22.65 -5.14
C PHE A 143 7.60 -23.71 -6.23
N LEU A 144 8.23 -24.84 -5.90
CA LEU A 144 8.37 -25.95 -6.83
C LEU A 144 7.11 -26.82 -6.80
N TYR A 145 6.45 -26.95 -7.95
CA TYR A 145 5.29 -27.82 -8.06
C TYR A 145 5.71 -29.29 -8.09
N GLN A 146 5.10 -30.08 -7.21
CA GLN A 146 5.20 -31.53 -7.23
C GLN A 146 3.82 -32.07 -7.58
N ARG A 147 3.77 -32.95 -8.59
CA ARG A 147 2.58 -33.75 -8.84
C ARG A 147 2.57 -34.86 -7.79
N LEU A 148 1.54 -34.87 -6.97
CA LEU A 148 1.33 -35.92 -5.98
C LEU A 148 0.60 -37.10 -6.65
N ASP A 149 -0.47 -36.78 -7.38
CA ASP A 149 -1.28 -37.74 -8.14
C ASP A 149 -1.56 -37.25 -9.57
N ALA A 150 -2.18 -38.09 -10.41
CA ALA A 150 -2.60 -37.72 -11.76
C ALA A 150 -3.52 -36.47 -11.78
N LYS A 151 -4.31 -36.28 -10.71
CA LYS A 151 -5.29 -35.19 -10.56
C LYS A 151 -4.89 -34.09 -9.58
N THR A 152 -3.91 -34.33 -8.69
CA THR A 152 -3.59 -33.43 -7.58
C THR A 152 -2.15 -32.94 -7.64
N THR A 153 -1.98 -31.62 -7.73
CA THR A 153 -0.68 -30.93 -7.67
C THR A 153 -0.58 -30.17 -6.36
N THR A 154 0.62 -30.06 -5.79
CA THR A 154 0.87 -29.16 -4.66
C THR A 154 0.40 -27.75 -5.00
N LYS A 155 -0.18 -27.04 -4.04
CA LYS A 155 -0.55 -25.63 -4.21
C LYS A 155 0.44 -24.80 -3.41
N PRO A 156 0.86 -23.62 -3.90
CA PRO A 156 1.59 -22.70 -3.04
C PRO A 156 0.72 -22.44 -1.80
N PRO A 157 1.34 -22.24 -0.63
CA PRO A 157 0.58 -21.90 0.56
C PRO A 157 -0.33 -20.72 0.20
N ALA A 158 -1.63 -20.90 0.47
CA ALA A 158 -2.60 -19.85 0.28
C ALA A 158 -2.19 -18.76 1.26
N ASN A 159 -1.43 -17.78 0.76
CA ASN A 159 -0.98 -16.67 1.56
C ASN A 159 -2.26 -15.89 1.87
N THR A 160 -2.89 -16.22 2.99
CA THR A 160 -3.96 -15.44 3.57
C THR A 160 -3.33 -14.08 3.80
N PHE A 161 -3.58 -13.14 2.89
CA PHE A 161 -3.10 -11.77 3.00
C PHE A 161 -3.23 -11.38 4.47
N ARG A 162 -2.13 -10.97 5.11
CA ARG A 162 -2.24 -10.41 6.45
C ARG A 162 -3.29 -9.32 6.37
N LYS A 163 -4.30 -9.36 7.25
CA LYS A 163 -5.36 -8.36 7.24
C LYS A 163 -4.67 -7.01 7.37
N ILE A 164 -4.80 -6.18 6.33
CA ILE A 164 -4.29 -4.82 6.36
C ILE A 164 -5.27 -4.08 7.27
N HIS A 165 -4.79 -3.61 8.42
CA HIS A 165 -5.59 -2.77 9.31
C HIS A 165 -5.60 -1.35 8.74
N LEU A 166 -6.37 -1.12 7.67
CA LEU A 166 -6.54 0.22 7.08
C LEU A 166 -7.10 1.23 8.08
N ASP A 167 -7.76 0.76 9.14
CA ASP A 167 -8.33 1.60 10.19
C ASP A 167 -7.26 2.19 11.13
N ASP A 168 -6.10 1.55 11.27
CA ASP A 168 -4.95 2.06 12.04
C ASP A 168 -4.06 2.95 11.17
N TRP A 169 -4.67 3.96 10.55
CA TRP A 169 -3.99 4.94 9.70
C TRP A 169 -2.79 5.65 10.36
N THR A 170 -2.58 5.52 11.68
CA THR A 170 -1.41 6.04 12.39
C THR A 170 -0.18 5.14 12.31
N SER A 171 -0.30 3.85 11.96
CA SER A 171 0.85 2.93 11.92
C SER A 171 1.85 3.26 10.80
N ASP A 172 1.40 3.97 9.77
CA ASP A 172 2.19 4.30 8.58
C ASP A 172 3.02 5.59 8.73
N PHE A 173 2.84 6.32 9.84
CA PHE A 173 3.56 7.56 10.11
C PHE A 173 4.68 7.31 11.11
N SER A 174 5.83 7.95 10.90
CA SER A 174 6.89 7.97 11.91
C SER A 174 6.42 8.69 13.17
N GLU A 175 6.97 8.34 14.34
CA GLU A 175 6.62 9.01 15.60
C GLU A 175 6.86 10.54 15.54
N ASN A 176 7.78 10.97 14.68
CA ASN A 176 8.08 12.39 14.43
C ASN A 176 6.97 13.09 13.62
N GLU A 177 6.37 12.44 12.63
CA GLU A 177 5.25 12.97 11.85
C GLU A 177 3.94 12.99 12.65
N LEU A 178 3.86 12.14 13.68
CA LEU A 178 2.72 12.05 14.57
C LEU A 178 2.78 13.02 15.75
N GLN A 179 3.80 13.88 15.83
CA GLN A 179 3.92 14.84 16.90
C GLN A 179 2.72 15.80 16.91
N LEU A 180 2.18 16.03 18.09
CA LEU A 180 1.11 17.00 18.28
C LEU A 180 1.69 18.40 18.16
N LEU A 181 0.89 19.33 17.65
CA LEU A 181 1.22 20.75 17.72
C LEU A 181 1.50 21.15 19.18
N PRO A 182 2.46 22.06 19.43
CA PRO A 182 2.86 22.45 20.78
C PRO A 182 1.65 22.92 21.61
N GLY A 183 1.49 22.34 22.81
CA GLY A 183 0.39 22.64 23.73
C GLY A 183 -0.83 21.70 23.65
N HIS A 184 -0.84 20.71 22.76
CA HIS A 184 -1.94 19.74 22.66
C HIS A 184 -1.61 18.39 23.31
N THR A 185 -2.63 17.72 23.87
CA THR A 185 -2.49 16.40 24.55
C THR A 185 -3.26 15.31 23.80
N SER A 186 -2.80 14.06 23.90
CA SER A 186 -3.47 12.89 23.30
C SER A 186 -4.76 12.47 24.00
N LYS A 187 -5.14 13.14 25.09
CA LYS A 187 -6.38 12.82 25.81
C LYS A 187 -7.56 13.17 24.90
N PRO A 188 -8.51 12.24 24.68
CA PRO A 188 -9.71 12.57 23.93
C PRO A 188 -10.41 13.73 24.63
N TYR A 189 -10.81 14.76 23.88
CA TYR A 189 -11.69 15.80 24.37
C TYR A 189 -12.97 15.12 24.89
N ARG A 190 -13.04 14.86 26.20
CA ARG A 190 -14.28 14.49 26.87
C ARG A 190 -15.14 15.75 26.84
N CYS A 191 -16.26 15.66 26.12
CA CYS A 191 -17.37 16.58 26.31
C CYS A 191 -18.03 16.29 27.65
#